data_AF-A0A9J5ZDA0-F1
#
_entry.id   AF-A0A9J5ZDA0-F1
#
_cell.length_a   1.000
_cell.length_b   1.000
_cell.length_c   1.000
_cell.angle_alpha   90.00
_cell.angle_beta   90.00
_cell.angle_gamma   90.00
#
_symmetry.space_group_name_H-M   'P 1'
#
loop_
_entity.id
_entity.type
_entity.pdbx_description
1 polymer ?
#
loop_
_entity_poly.entity_id
_entity_poly.type
_entity_poly.pdbx_seq_one_letter_code
_entity_poly.pdbx_strand_id
1 'polypeptide(L)'
;MGMKYTNEDLISKEPAELFQNSGSDHVNYFFTLLKRKMIKGKNFNRSIIGGRKWKGRDNSKEILDKERSRIGYKKTFRFDEESSSEDK
;
A
#
# COMPACT_ATOMS: atom_id res chain seq x y z
N MET A 1 -10.74 -22.91 1.36
CA MET A 1 -11.13 -21.49 1.20
C MET A 1 -10.09 -20.83 0.30
N GLY A 2 -10.44 -20.40 -0.91
CA GLY A 2 -9.51 -19.65 -1.78
C GLY A 2 -9.48 -18.17 -1.37
N MET A 3 -8.30 -17.55 -1.32
CA MET A 3 -8.21 -16.10 -1.16
C MET A 3 -8.81 -15.42 -2.40
N LYS A 4 -9.66 -14.42 -2.19
CA LYS A 4 -10.22 -13.60 -3.27
C LYS A 4 -9.32 -12.38 -3.46
N TYR A 5 -9.01 -12.05 -4.71
CA TYR A 5 -8.23 -10.86 -5.06
C TYR A 5 -9.09 -9.93 -5.93
N THR A 6 -9.01 -8.63 -5.68
CA THR A 6 -9.62 -7.60 -6.52
C THR A 6 -8.54 -6.74 -7.17
N ASN A 7 -8.81 -6.29 -8.41
CA ASN A 7 -7.93 -5.37 -9.13
C ASN A 7 -8.37 -3.95 -8.81
N GLU A 8 -7.56 -3.19 -8.06
CA GLU A 8 -7.90 -1.84 -7.59
C GLU A 8 -6.68 -0.91 -7.72
N ASP A 9 -6.90 0.36 -8.09
CA ASP A 9 -5.83 1.39 -8.00
C ASP A 9 -5.75 1.90 -6.56
N LEU A 10 -4.91 1.25 -5.76
CA LEU A 10 -4.74 1.55 -4.33
C LEU A 10 -4.19 2.96 -4.04
N ILE A 11 -3.68 3.66 -5.06
CA ILE A 11 -3.04 4.97 -4.89
C ILE A 11 -4.05 6.11 -5.09
N SER A 12 -5.17 5.88 -5.78
CA SER A 12 -6.17 6.92 -6.06
C SER A 12 -7.31 6.99 -5.06
N LYS A 13 -7.49 5.97 -4.21
CA LYS A 13 -8.57 5.87 -3.21
C LYS A 13 -8.05 6.03 -1.79
N GLU A 14 -8.90 6.54 -0.89
CA GLU A 14 -8.59 6.50 0.54
C GLU A 14 -8.70 5.07 1.09
N PRO A 15 -7.91 4.69 2.12
CA PRO A 15 -7.99 3.35 2.71
C PRO A 15 -9.40 3.01 3.19
N ALA A 16 -10.12 3.98 3.78
CA ALA A 16 -11.49 3.78 4.23
C ALA A 16 -12.42 3.32 3.09
N GLU A 17 -12.32 3.93 1.90
CA GLU A 17 -13.10 3.54 0.71
C GLU A 17 -12.74 2.14 0.21
N LEU A 18 -11.47 1.75 0.32
CA LEU A 18 -11.00 0.41 -0.07
C LEU A 18 -11.56 -0.69 0.84
N PHE A 19 -11.78 -0.38 2.12
CA PHE A 19 -12.25 -1.35 3.12
C PHE A 19 -13.77 -1.29 3.39
N GLN A 20 -14.49 -0.32 2.81
CA GLN A 20 -15.96 -0.23 2.96
C GLN A 20 -16.69 -1.45 2.38
N ASN A 21 -16.16 -2.05 1.31
CA ASN A 21 -16.80 -3.17 0.61
C ASN A 21 -16.16 -4.54 0.91
N SER A 22 -15.17 -4.58 1.81
CA SER A 22 -14.69 -5.85 2.32
C SER A 22 -15.69 -6.40 3.34
N GLY A 23 -15.95 -7.70 3.33
CA GLY A 23 -16.79 -8.34 4.35
C GLY A 23 -16.19 -8.21 5.76
N SER A 24 -16.64 -9.04 6.71
CA SER A 24 -16.14 -9.04 8.10
C SER A 24 -14.66 -9.43 8.26
N ASP A 25 -13.91 -9.56 7.18
CA ASP A 25 -12.51 -9.95 7.20
C ASP A 25 -11.63 -8.77 7.64
N HIS A 26 -10.81 -9.00 8.66
CA HIS A 26 -9.90 -8.00 9.22
C HIS A 26 -8.72 -7.66 8.28
N VAL A 27 -8.51 -8.43 7.21
CA VAL A 27 -7.39 -8.26 6.28
C VAL A 27 -7.88 -8.45 4.84
N ASN A 28 -7.55 -7.48 3.99
CA ASN A 28 -7.93 -7.47 2.58
C ASN A 28 -6.71 -7.49 1.66
N TYR A 29 -6.83 -8.20 0.54
CA TYR A 29 -5.76 -8.37 -0.44
C TYR A 29 -6.19 -7.84 -1.81
N PHE A 30 -5.35 -6.99 -2.39
CA PHE A 30 -5.62 -6.32 -3.66
C PHE A 30 -4.41 -6.45 -4.59
N PHE A 31 -4.65 -6.58 -5.89
CA PHE A 31 -3.65 -6.32 -6.91
C PHE A 31 -3.81 -4.89 -7.42
N THR A 32 -2.70 -4.16 -7.52
CA THR A 32 -2.66 -2.81 -8.09
C THR A 32 -1.57 -2.73 -9.13
N LEU A 33 -1.78 -1.88 -10.14
CA LEU A 33 -0.75 -1.57 -11.12
C LEU A 33 0.48 -0.97 -10.42
N LEU A 34 1.65 -1.54 -10.70
CA LEU A 34 2.91 -1.03 -10.19
C LEU A 34 3.27 0.28 -10.91
N LYS A 35 3.00 1.43 -10.29
CA LYS A 35 3.43 2.74 -10.82
C LYS A 35 4.97 2.80 -10.76
N ARG A 36 5.61 3.01 -11.92
CA ARG A 36 7.08 3.02 -12.08
C ARG A 36 7.72 4.04 -11.12
N LYS A 37 8.92 3.72 -10.61
CA LYS A 37 9.81 4.73 -10.02
C LYS A 37 10.05 5.83 -11.05
N MET A 38 10.08 7.10 -10.62
CA MET A 38 10.43 8.19 -11.53
C MET A 38 11.80 7.93 -12.17
N ILE A 39 12.02 8.51 -13.35
CA ILE A 39 13.21 8.35 -14.22
C ILE A 39 14.56 8.50 -13.48
N LYS A 40 14.60 9.14 -12.31
CA LYS A 40 15.81 9.34 -11.50
C LYS A 40 15.96 8.39 -10.29
N GLY A 41 15.33 7.22 -10.30
CA GLY A 41 15.44 6.23 -9.21
C GLY A 41 14.77 6.64 -7.89
N LYS A 42 14.14 7.81 -7.84
CA LYS A 42 13.37 8.27 -6.68
C LYS A 42 12.13 7.37 -6.51
N ASN A 43 11.93 6.87 -5.29
CA ASN A 43 10.74 6.08 -4.95
C ASN A 43 9.48 6.85 -5.36
N PHE A 44 8.55 6.16 -6.05
CA PHE A 44 7.27 6.78 -6.39
C PHE A 44 6.60 7.28 -5.10
N ASN A 45 6.25 8.57 -5.10
CA ASN A 45 5.51 9.17 -4.00
C ASN A 45 4.09 8.57 -4.05
N ARG A 46 3.78 7.65 -3.14
CA ARG A 46 2.44 7.06 -3.00
C ARG A 46 1.51 8.01 -2.25
N SER A 47 1.54 9.28 -2.64
CA SER A 47 0.61 10.29 -2.17
C SER A 47 -0.75 9.99 -2.79
N ILE A 48 -1.76 9.86 -1.95
CA ILE A 48 -3.16 9.93 -2.38
C ILE A 48 -3.45 11.41 -2.69
N ILE A 49 -4.45 11.65 -3.53
CA ILE A 49 -4.95 12.99 -3.85
C ILE A 49 -5.40 13.65 -2.52
N GLY A 50 -5.02 14.90 -2.26
CA GLY A 50 -5.42 15.63 -1.04
C GLY A 50 -4.41 15.64 0.11
N GLY A 51 -3.12 15.41 -0.14
CA GLY A 51 -2.06 15.64 0.84
C GLY A 51 -1.78 14.48 1.81
N ARG A 52 -2.73 13.56 1.98
CA ARG A 52 -2.59 12.30 2.73
C ARG A 52 -1.72 11.30 1.97
N LYS A 53 -0.74 10.67 2.63
CA LYS A 53 0.28 9.84 1.95
C LYS A 53 0.49 8.51 2.66
N TRP A 54 0.65 7.45 1.86
CA TRP A 54 1.23 6.20 2.34
C TRP A 54 2.72 6.39 2.61
N LYS A 55 3.10 6.43 3.89
CA LYS A 55 4.48 6.56 4.34
C LYS A 55 5.09 5.18 4.56
N GLY A 56 6.27 4.93 3.99
CA GLY A 56 6.98 3.68 4.23
C GLY A 56 7.42 3.61 5.69
N ARG A 57 7.02 2.53 6.40
CA ARG A 57 7.40 2.33 7.81
C ARG A 57 8.77 1.67 7.94
N ASP A 58 9.02 0.66 7.10
CA ASP A 58 10.21 -0.19 7.19
C ASP A 58 10.98 -0.24 5.87
N ASN A 59 12.24 -0.70 5.95
CA ASN A 59 13.02 -1.11 4.78
C ASN A 59 12.38 -2.33 4.11
N SER A 60 12.60 -2.47 2.80
CA SER A 60 12.12 -3.63 2.05
C SER A 60 12.77 -4.91 2.56
N LYS A 61 11.96 -5.93 2.85
CA LYS A 61 12.42 -7.27 3.22
C LYS A 61 12.29 -8.20 2.01
N GLU A 62 13.27 -9.05 1.79
CA GLU A 62 13.22 -10.06 0.71
C GLU A 62 12.23 -11.17 1.07
N ILE A 63 11.51 -11.66 0.07
CA ILE A 63 10.70 -12.87 0.16
C ILE A 63 11.45 -13.95 -0.63
N LEU A 64 11.77 -15.04 0.05
CA LEU A 64 12.45 -16.19 -0.53
C LEU A 64 11.45 -17.33 -0.75
N ASP A 65 11.68 -18.14 -1.78
CA ASP A 65 10.98 -19.42 -1.96
C ASP A 65 11.56 -20.52 -1.05
N LYS A 66 11.08 -21.75 -1.24
CA LYS A 66 11.54 -22.93 -0.48
C LYS A 66 13.02 -23.25 -0.70
N GLU A 67 13.57 -22.86 -1.83
CA GLU A 67 14.97 -23.10 -2.23
C GLU A 67 15.89 -21.93 -1.85
N ARG A 68 15.36 -20.95 -1.09
CA ARG A 68 16.04 -19.69 -0.71
C ARG A 68 16.36 -18.77 -1.89
N SER A 69 15.72 -18.97 -3.04
CA SER A 69 15.79 -18.04 -4.17
C SER A 69 14.84 -16.87 -3.93
N ARG A 70 15.29 -15.64 -4.25
CA ARG A 70 14.50 -14.42 -4.04
C ARG A 70 13.39 -14.30 -5.07
N ILE A 71 12.14 -14.30 -4.62
CA ILE A 71 10.94 -14.18 -5.47
C ILE A 71 10.24 -12.83 -5.36
N GLY A 72 10.63 -11.98 -4.42
CA GLY A 72 10.04 -10.64 -4.31
C GLY A 72 10.50 -9.84 -3.11
N TYR A 73 9.82 -8.73 -2.88
CA TYR A 73 10.05 -7.84 -1.74
C TYR A 73 8.73 -7.49 -1.04
N LYS A 74 8.74 -7.53 0.29
CA LYS A 74 7.67 -7.01 1.14
C LYS A 74 8.06 -5.65 1.69
N LYS A 75 7.15 -4.68 1.62
CA LYS A 75 7.32 -3.36 2.25
C LYS A 75 6.05 -2.94 2.97
N THR A 76 6.20 -2.45 4.19
CA THR A 76 5.10 -1.94 5.01
C THR A 76 4.92 -0.44 4.79
N PHE A 77 3.66 -0.03 4.59
CA PHE A 77 3.27 1.37 4.56
C PHE A 77 2.26 1.64 5.65
N ARG A 78 2.30 2.85 6.21
CA ARG A 78 1.28 3.39 7.10
C ARG A 78 0.58 4.54 6.37
N PHE A 79 -0.72 4.61 6.48
CA PHE A 79 -1.46 5.80 6.07
C PHE A 79 -1.47 6.78 7.23
N ASP A 80 -0.90 7.95 7.03
CA ASP A 80 -0.97 9.05 8.00
C ASP A 80 -2.09 9.98 7.54
N GLU A 81 -3.16 10.04 8.33
CA GLU A 81 -4.11 11.13 8.24
C GLU A 81 -3.44 12.35 8.85
N GLU A 82 -3.21 13.39 8.06
CA GLU A 82 -2.71 14.65 8.59
C GLU A 82 -3.77 15.16 9.57
N SER A 83 -3.49 15.08 10.87
CA SER A 83 -4.34 15.68 11.89
C SER A 83 -4.32 17.18 11.63
N SER A 84 -5.48 17.77 11.33
CA SER A 84 -5.67 19.20 11.52
C SER A 84 -5.48 19.49 13.01
N SER A 85 -4.24 19.77 13.43
CA SER A 85 -3.98 20.44 14.69
C SER A 85 -4.44 21.89 14.53
N GLU A 86 -5.76 22.09 14.60
CA GLU A 86 -6.35 23.34 15.08
C GLU A 86 -6.27 23.27 16.61
N ASP A 87 -5.09 23.58 17.16
CA ASP A 87 -5.00 23.97 18.56
C ASP A 87 -5.46 25.43 18.64
N LYS A 88 -6.51 25.63 19.46
CA LYS A 88 -7.22 26.87 19.75
C LYS A 88 -6.37 27.89 20.50
#